data_AF-A0A2W4WBZ1-F1
#
_entry.id   AF-A0A2W4WBZ1-F1
#
_cell.length_a   1.000
_cell.length_b   1.000
_cell.length_c   1.000
_cell.angle_alpha   90.00
_cell.angle_beta   90.00
_cell.angle_gamma   90.00
#
_symmetry.space_group_name_H-M   'P 1'
#
loop_
_entity.id
_entity.type
_entity.pdbx_description
1 polymer ?
#
loop_
_entity_poly.entity_id
_entity_poly.type
_entity_poly.pdbx_seq_one_letter_code
_entity_poly.pdbx_strand_id
1 'polypeptide(L)'
;MGSIEGDGSLASFLAASIFTREVREFGRFGRYARWTHHRFVNAPPQQIPWQWRTKVPEDFSPKVVLRQDAEVIVEFYSCRVQKPVALFRHLDRYPPNSYTANNQDQVVAVAGSGGK
;
A
#
# COMPACT_ATOMS: atom_id res chain seq x y z
N MET A 1 7.62 -8.28 14.38
CA MET A 1 8.61 -7.35 13.82
C MET A 1 8.70 -6.18 14.78
N GLY A 2 9.72 -6.15 15.64
CA GLY A 2 9.85 -5.11 16.68
C GLY A 2 11.23 -4.45 16.71
N SER A 3 11.94 -4.45 15.58
CA SER A 3 13.34 -3.99 15.49
C SER A 3 13.58 -3.06 14.30
N ILE A 4 12.52 -2.59 13.64
CA ILE A 4 12.69 -1.53 12.63
C ILE A 4 12.89 -0.24 13.41
N GLU A 5 13.99 0.44 13.15
CA GLU A 5 14.29 1.77 13.66
C GLU A 5 14.47 2.71 12.47
N GLY A 6 14.19 3.99 12.69
CA GLY A 6 14.36 5.04 11.71
C GLY A 6 14.75 6.35 12.37
N ASP A 7 15.04 7.34 11.55
CA ASP A 7 15.51 8.67 11.95
C ASP A 7 14.39 9.62 12.45
N GLY A 8 13.15 9.13 12.54
CA GLY A 8 11.97 9.92 12.90
C GLY A 8 11.44 10.81 11.78
N SER A 9 12.07 10.84 10.61
CA SER A 9 11.59 11.61 9.46
C SER A 9 10.33 11.00 8.85
N LEU A 10 9.47 11.82 8.23
CA LEU A 10 8.29 11.31 7.52
C LEU A 10 8.66 10.34 6.39
N ALA A 11 9.80 10.57 5.73
CA ALA A 11 10.28 9.70 4.67
C ALA A 11 10.63 8.30 5.18
N SER A 12 11.19 8.17 6.38
CA SER A 12 11.54 6.86 6.93
C SER A 12 10.32 6.03 7.31
N PHE A 13 9.18 6.65 7.67
CA PHE A 13 7.93 5.91 7.87
C PHE A 13 7.39 5.32 6.56
N LEU A 14 7.45 6.05 5.45
CA LEU A 14 7.11 5.50 4.13
C LEU A 14 8.05 4.34 3.74
N ALA A 15 9.35 4.51 3.96
CA ALA A 15 10.32 3.46 3.70
C ALA A 15 10.06 2.21 4.56
N ALA A 16 9.76 2.37 5.85
CA ALA A 16 9.43 1.29 6.77
C ALA A 16 8.15 0.55 6.33
N SER A 17 7.15 1.28 5.83
CA SER A 17 5.90 0.73 5.30
C SER A 17 6.12 -0.19 4.10
N ILE A 18 7.00 0.22 3.19
CA ILE A 18 7.37 -0.56 2.00
C ILE A 18 8.22 -1.76 2.43
N PHE A 19 9.30 -1.51 3.20
CA PHE A 19 10.22 -2.53 3.66
C PHE A 19 9.53 -3.65 4.43
N THR A 20 8.60 -3.32 5.33
CA THR A 20 7.82 -4.30 6.09
C THR A 20 7.06 -5.25 5.18
N ARG A 21 6.51 -4.75 4.06
CA ARG A 21 5.80 -5.59 3.09
C ARG A 21 6.75 -6.46 2.28
N GLU A 22 7.88 -5.93 1.84
CA GLU A 22 8.92 -6.70 1.14
C GLU A 22 9.45 -7.84 2.02
N VAL A 23 9.81 -7.56 3.28
CA VAL A 23 10.35 -8.56 4.21
C VAL A 23 9.31 -9.63 4.54
N ARG A 24 8.01 -9.30 4.59
CA ARG A 24 6.94 -10.29 4.79
C ARG A 24 6.84 -11.29 3.62
N GLU A 25 7.36 -10.97 2.45
CA GLU A 25 7.46 -11.88 1.31
C GLU A 25 8.73 -12.72 1.31
N PHE A 26 9.69 -12.43 2.20
CA PHE A 26 10.92 -13.21 2.24
C PHE A 26 10.62 -14.68 2.52
N GLY A 27 11.05 -15.55 1.59
CA GLY A 27 10.75 -16.99 1.63
C GLY A 27 9.38 -17.40 1.08
N ARG A 28 8.52 -16.47 0.66
CA ARG A 28 7.26 -16.78 -0.03
C ARG A 28 7.49 -16.91 -1.54
N PHE A 29 6.83 -17.90 -2.15
CA PHE A 29 6.95 -18.16 -3.59
C PHE A 29 5.61 -18.57 -4.22
N GLY A 30 5.51 -18.36 -5.52
CA GLY A 30 4.33 -18.72 -6.33
C GLY A 30 3.05 -18.08 -5.81
N ARG A 31 2.02 -18.90 -5.59
CA ARG A 31 0.69 -18.45 -5.10
C ARG A 31 0.70 -17.88 -3.68
N TYR A 32 1.75 -18.15 -2.91
CA TYR A 32 1.89 -17.63 -1.55
C TYR A 32 2.52 -16.24 -1.54
N ALA A 33 3.18 -15.85 -2.63
CA ALA A 33 3.71 -14.51 -2.79
C ALA A 33 2.57 -13.53 -3.06
N ARG A 34 2.36 -12.56 -2.16
CA ARG A 34 1.28 -11.58 -2.28
C ARG A 34 1.82 -10.28 -2.84
N TRP A 35 2.72 -9.65 -2.10
CA TRP A 35 3.22 -8.30 -2.36
C TRP A 35 4.13 -8.20 -3.60
N THR A 36 4.90 -9.23 -3.96
CA THR A 36 5.79 -9.23 -5.15
C THR A 36 5.07 -8.89 -6.46
N HIS A 37 3.76 -9.15 -6.52
CA HIS A 37 2.92 -8.86 -7.69
C HIS A 37 2.35 -7.43 -7.69
N HIS A 38 2.67 -6.60 -6.70
CA HIS A 38 2.22 -5.22 -6.61
C HIS A 38 3.22 -4.28 -7.29
N ARG A 39 2.70 -3.23 -7.92
CA ARG A 39 3.47 -2.13 -8.51
C ARG A 39 2.89 -0.83 -8.00
N PHE A 40 3.75 0.09 -7.53
CA PHE A 40 3.30 1.41 -7.09
C PHE A 40 2.69 2.17 -8.27
N VAL A 41 1.63 2.93 -7.98
CA VAL A 41 0.93 3.72 -8.99
C VAL A 41 0.66 5.12 -8.45
N ASN A 42 0.86 6.11 -9.31
CA ASN A 42 0.47 7.50 -9.09
C ASN A 42 -0.79 7.88 -9.88
N ALA A 43 -1.36 6.94 -10.64
CA ALA A 43 -2.63 7.04 -11.33
C ALA A 43 -3.14 5.62 -11.69
N PRO A 44 -4.46 5.42 -11.84
CA PRO A 44 -5.01 4.16 -12.34
C PRO A 44 -4.49 3.86 -13.76
N PRO A 45 -4.00 2.65 -14.05
CA PRO A 45 -3.64 2.25 -15.41
C PRO A 45 -4.83 2.42 -16.38
N GLN A 46 -4.66 3.22 -17.43
CA GLN A 46 -5.76 3.65 -18.31
C GLN A 46 -6.35 2.54 -19.19
N GLN A 47 -5.58 1.48 -19.46
CA GLN A 47 -5.98 0.39 -20.36
C GLN A 47 -6.91 -0.64 -19.70
N ILE A 48 -7.25 -0.45 -18.43
CA ILE A 48 -8.03 -1.41 -17.65
C ILE A 48 -9.40 -0.80 -17.34
N PRO A 49 -10.51 -1.50 -17.66
CA PRO A 49 -11.84 -1.06 -17.28
C PRO A 49 -12.05 -1.27 -15.78
N TRP A 50 -11.77 -0.26 -14.97
CA TRP A 50 -11.85 -0.36 -13.51
C TRP A 50 -13.29 -0.37 -13.00
N GLN A 51 -13.61 -1.37 -12.19
CA GLN A 51 -14.81 -1.40 -11.34
C GLN A 51 -14.43 -0.89 -9.95
N TRP A 52 -14.78 0.36 -9.67
CA TRP A 52 -14.50 1.01 -8.40
C TRP A 52 -15.42 0.48 -7.30
N ARG A 53 -14.83 0.11 -6.16
CA ARG A 53 -15.55 -0.34 -4.95
C ARG A 53 -15.75 0.78 -3.95
N THR A 54 -15.05 1.89 -4.14
CA THR A 54 -15.09 3.10 -3.33
C THR A 54 -15.23 4.32 -4.25
N LYS A 55 -15.39 5.52 -3.70
CA LYS A 55 -15.14 6.76 -4.47
C LYS A 55 -13.72 6.68 -5.06
N VAL A 56 -13.58 7.12 -6.31
CA VAL A 56 -12.28 7.25 -6.98
C VAL A 56 -11.42 8.23 -6.17
N PRO A 57 -10.21 7.83 -5.72
CA PRO A 57 -9.28 8.76 -5.11
C PRO A 57 -8.94 9.90 -6.08
N GLU A 58 -8.97 11.13 -5.60
CA GLU A 58 -8.61 12.31 -6.40
C GLU A 58 -7.10 12.39 -6.60
N ASP A 59 -6.32 11.77 -5.71
CA ASP A 59 -4.87 11.81 -5.69
C ASP A 59 -4.30 10.49 -5.19
N PHE A 60 -3.42 9.90 -6.01
CA PHE A 60 -2.75 8.62 -5.80
C PHE A 60 -1.30 8.78 -5.35
N SER A 61 -0.80 10.01 -5.19
CA SER A 61 0.53 10.25 -4.67
C SER A 61 0.68 9.68 -3.24
N PRO A 62 1.86 9.16 -2.89
CA PRO A 62 2.11 8.69 -1.53
C PRO A 62 2.08 9.87 -0.56
N LYS A 63 1.43 9.69 0.58
CA LYS A 63 1.23 10.72 1.60
C LYS A 63 1.72 10.22 2.93
N VAL A 64 2.41 11.09 3.65
CA VAL A 64 2.79 10.86 5.04
C VAL A 64 2.35 12.05 5.86
N VAL A 65 1.51 11.81 6.85
CA VAL A 65 0.91 12.86 7.69
C VAL A 65 1.23 12.58 9.15
N LEU A 66 1.83 13.56 9.83
CA LEU A 66 1.93 13.59 11.28
C LEU A 66 0.66 14.19 11.87
N ARG A 67 -0.03 13.44 12.72
CA ARG A 67 -1.21 13.89 13.45
C ARG A 67 -0.84 14.60 14.75
N GLN A 68 -1.83 15.32 15.30
CA GLN A 68 -1.67 16.10 16.54
C GLN A 68 -1.32 15.24 17.76
N ASP A 69 -1.71 13.97 17.76
CA ASP A 69 -1.41 12.96 18.78
C ASP A 69 -0.04 12.28 18.59
N ALA A 70 0.80 12.79 17.69
CA ALA A 70 2.06 12.20 17.27
C ALA A 70 1.94 10.83 16.57
N GLU A 71 0.74 10.44 16.14
CA GLU A 71 0.56 9.31 15.21
C GLU A 71 1.05 9.70 13.81
N VAL A 72 1.78 8.82 13.15
CA VAL A 72 2.15 8.98 11.73
C VAL A 72 1.29 8.08 10.88
N ILE A 73 0.62 8.65 9.88
CA ILE A 73 -0.16 7.91 8.89
C ILE A 73 0.56 7.95 7.55
N VAL A 74 0.81 6.77 6.99
CA VAL A 74 1.30 6.59 5.63
C VAL A 74 0.17 6.07 4.76
N GLU A 75 -0.14 6.76 3.67
CA GLU A 75 -1.08 6.31 2.64
C GLU A 75 -0.34 6.19 1.30
N PHE A 76 -0.52 5.09 0.59
CA PHE A 76 -0.03 4.94 -0.78
C PHE A 76 -0.87 3.92 -1.54
N TYR A 77 -0.68 3.88 -2.87
CA TYR A 77 -1.45 3.02 -3.76
C TYR A 77 -0.56 2.06 -4.53
N SER A 78 -1.10 0.87 -4.79
CA SER A 78 -0.46 -0.10 -5.67
C SER A 78 -1.47 -0.81 -6.57
N CYS A 79 -1.01 -1.29 -7.72
CA CYS A 79 -1.74 -2.16 -8.61
C CYS A 79 -1.14 -3.56 -8.55
N ARG A 80 -1.96 -4.56 -8.24
CA ARG A 80 -1.56 -5.96 -8.42
C ARG A 80 -1.65 -6.32 -9.89
N VAL A 81 -0.52 -6.66 -10.52
CA VAL A 81 -0.45 -6.96 -11.96
C VAL A 81 -0.77 -8.41 -12.32
N GLN A 82 -0.81 -9.31 -11.33
CA GLN A 82 -1.23 -10.70 -11.50
C GLN A 82 -2.74 -10.84 -11.20
N LYS A 83 -3.45 -11.66 -11.98
CA LYS A 83 -4.88 -11.88 -11.81
C LYS A 83 -5.24 -12.38 -10.38
N PRO A 84 -6.36 -11.91 -9.80
CA PRO A 84 -7.17 -10.78 -10.26
C PRO A 84 -6.41 -9.45 -10.15
N VAL A 85 -6.42 -8.69 -11.24
CA VAL A 85 -5.80 -7.36 -11.30
C VAL A 85 -6.67 -6.40 -10.50
N ALA A 86 -6.06 -5.70 -9.54
CA ALA A 86 -6.79 -4.86 -8.60
C ALA A 86 -5.91 -3.70 -8.11
N LEU A 87 -6.55 -2.57 -7.84
CA LEU A 87 -5.95 -1.42 -7.17
C LEU A 87 -6.17 -1.53 -5.67
N PHE A 88 -5.10 -1.28 -4.92
CA PHE A 88 -5.07 -1.31 -3.48
C PHE A 88 -4.71 0.07 -2.95
N ARG A 89 -5.40 0.47 -1.89
CA ARG A 89 -4.98 1.53 -0.97
C ARG A 89 -4.34 0.87 0.25
N HIS A 90 -3.15 1.33 0.58
CA HIS A 90 -2.42 0.90 1.76
C HIS A 90 -2.41 2.05 2.75
N LEU A 91 -2.89 1.80 3.96
CA LEU A 91 -2.92 2.77 5.04
C LEU A 91 -2.23 2.18 6.26
N ASP A 92 -1.12 2.77 6.64
CA ASP A 92 -0.32 2.33 7.77
C ASP A 92 -0.35 3.39 8.86
N ARG A 93 -0.62 2.95 10.08
CA ARG A 93 -0.66 3.82 11.26
C ARG A 93 0.44 3.44 12.22
N TYR A 94 1.33 4.40 12.47
CA TYR A 94 2.44 4.28 13.38
C TYR A 94 2.10 5.03 14.67
N PRO A 95 2.01 4.32 15.80
CA PRO A 95 1.89 4.96 17.11
C PRO A 95 3.09 5.88 17.38
N PRO A 96 2.94 6.83 18.32
CA PRO A 96 4.04 7.73 18.71
C PRO A 96 5.32 6.96 19.04
N ASN A 97 6.45 7.43 18.50
CA ASN A 97 7.79 6.87 18.72
C ASN A 97 7.94 5.38 18.37
N SER A 98 7.16 4.87 17.41
CA SER A 98 7.20 3.46 17.01
C SER A 98 7.19 3.28 15.50
N TYR A 99 8.05 2.38 15.00
CA TYR A 99 8.02 1.90 13.62
C TYR A 99 7.23 0.59 13.48
N THR A 100 6.44 0.22 14.48
CA THR A 100 5.52 -0.91 14.41
C THR A 100 4.15 -0.44 13.97
N ALA A 101 3.89 -0.46 12.66
CA ALA A 101 2.62 -0.03 12.10
C ALA A 101 1.51 -1.08 12.23
N ASN A 102 0.28 -0.58 12.42
CA ASN A 102 -0.93 -1.30 12.04
C ASN A 102 -1.21 -1.06 10.55
N ASN A 103 -1.15 -2.12 9.74
CA ASN A 103 -1.32 -2.04 8.29
C ASN A 103 -2.76 -2.37 7.88
N GLN A 104 -3.37 -1.52 7.06
CA GLN A 104 -4.66 -1.75 6.45
C GLN A 104 -4.56 -1.69 4.94
N ASP A 105 -4.77 -2.83 4.28
CA ASP A 105 -4.79 -2.93 2.83
C ASP A 105 -6.24 -3.06 2.34
N GLN A 106 -6.69 -2.14 1.49
CA GLN A 106 -8.06 -2.10 0.97
C GLN A 106 -8.06 -2.15 -0.55
N VAL A 107 -8.85 -3.07 -1.13
CA VAL A 107 -9.13 -3.08 -2.58
C VAL A 107 -10.06 -1.92 -2.92
N VAL A 108 -9.60 -0.96 -3.72
CA VAL A 108 -10.37 0.22 -4.15
C VAL A 108 -10.98 0.06 -5.53
N ALA A 109 -10.36 -0.76 -6.39
CA ALA A 109 -10.93 -1.14 -7.69
C ALA A 109 -10.45 -2.51 -8.11
N VAL A 110 -11.25 -3.19 -8.93
CA VAL A 110 -10.88 -4.44 -9.61
C VAL A 110 -10.96 -4.24 -11.11
N ALA A 111 -10.09 -4.93 -11.86
CA ALA A 111 -10.23 -4.99 -13.30
C ALA A 111 -11.57 -5.67 -13.62
N GLY A 112 -12.44 -4.95 -14.33
CA GLY A 112 -13.66 -5.53 -14.88
C GLY A 112 -13.29 -6.69 -15.81
N SER A 113 -14.05 -7.77 -15.74
CA SER A 113 -14.07 -8.74 -16.82
C SER A 113 -14.54 -8.01 -18.06
N GLY A 114 -13.61 -7.61 -18.93
CA GLY A 114 -13.96 -7.16 -20.27
C GLY A 114 -14.82 -8.26 -20.89
N GLY A 115 -16.11 -7.96 -21.06
CA GLY A 115 -16.97 -8.79 -21.87
C GLY A 115 -16.34 -8.85 -23.26
N LYS A 116 -16.09 -10.07 -23.73
CA LYS A 116 -16.06 -10.31 -25.17
C LYS A 116 -17.43 -9.98 -25.75
#